data_AF-A0A255T8W7-F1
#
_entry.id   AF-A0A255T8W7-F1
#
_cell.length_a   1.000
_cell.length_b   1.000
_cell.length_c   1.000
_cell.angle_alpha   90.00
_cell.angle_beta   90.00
_cell.angle_gamma   90.00
#
_symmetry.space_group_name_H-M   'P 1'
#
loop_
_entity.id
_entity.type
_entity.pdbx_description
1 polymer ?
#
loop_
_entity_poly.entity_id
_entity_poly.type
_entity_poly.pdbx_seq_one_letter_code
_entity_poly.pdbx_strand_id
1 'polypeptide(L)'
;MRKFFLATALVACFSCANAQTYDMTVPQPSYSDATGYGWDVVEAPTAKELKAGLSRPVFFSVKVPDGNYKVTVTIGSKKHKGNTVVRAENRRLLLEETATRKGQQLTFSFVVNKRSPYISDKMSVKLKERERDYLNWDDRLTLEFNGQMPTVTSVSVEPDNTAITLFLCGNSTVVDQSREPWASWGQMIPRWFDDGVAISNHAESGLTAGSFLAGNRLDKILASMKPGDYVFCEFGHNDQKEKGAGSGAWYNFSYNLKKFIDLVRQKKGHIVFLTPTQRRKFENGKIQETHGDYPDAMRAVARRENVPVIELHDMTRTFFETLGEENSKRALVHYPAGTFQGQDKELADNTHFNTWGAYEVAKMVVMGMKQHNMPFVSHLRSDWKDFAPESPDDFNAWNWYLAPIFETTKPDGN
;
A
#
# COMPACT_ATOMS: atom_id res chain seq x y z
N MET A 1 -9.68 35.96 41.44
CA MET A 1 -8.43 35.50 40.79
C MET A 1 -8.68 34.15 40.12
N ARG A 2 -8.98 34.13 38.82
CA ARG A 2 -9.05 32.89 38.03
C ARG A 2 -7.76 32.80 37.22
N LYS A 3 -6.92 31.81 37.53
CA LYS A 3 -5.69 31.52 36.79
C LYS A 3 -6.08 30.87 35.47
N PHE A 4 -5.84 31.57 34.37
CA PHE A 4 -5.84 30.98 33.03
C PHE A 4 -4.61 30.09 32.91
N PHE A 5 -4.81 28.78 32.74
CA PHE A 5 -3.77 27.88 32.26
C PHE A 5 -3.70 28.02 30.74
N LEU A 6 -2.67 28.70 30.26
CA LEU A 6 -2.29 28.73 28.86
C LEU A 6 -1.71 27.34 28.54
N ALA A 7 -2.46 26.53 27.80
CA ALA A 7 -1.94 25.28 27.25
C ALA A 7 -1.03 25.64 26.07
N THR A 8 0.28 25.57 26.28
CA THR A 8 1.29 25.74 25.24
C THR A 8 1.18 24.53 24.31
N ALA A 9 0.55 24.71 23.15
CA ALA A 9 0.64 23.75 22.06
C ALA A 9 2.11 23.75 21.58
N LEU A 10 2.83 22.67 21.85
CA LEU A 10 4.14 22.43 21.27
C LEU A 10 3.91 22.17 19.77
N VAL A 11 3.95 23.24 18.97
CA VAL A 11 4.16 23.11 17.54
C VAL A 11 5.60 22.63 17.39
N ALA A 12 5.77 21.34 17.13
CA ALA A 12 7.05 20.81 16.70
C ALA A 12 7.34 21.44 15.33
N CYS A 13 8.08 22.55 15.33
CA CYS A 13 8.78 23.02 14.15
C CYS A 13 9.77 21.92 13.77
N PHE A 14 9.39 21.05 12.83
CA PHE A 14 10.37 20.28 12.08
C PHE A 14 11.25 21.30 11.37
N SER A 15 12.46 21.50 11.89
CA SER A 15 13.56 22.11 11.14
C SER A 15 13.59 21.46 9.75
N CYS A 16 13.74 22.25 8.69
CA CYS A 16 13.98 21.76 7.34
C CYS A 16 15.18 20.81 7.37
N ALA A 17 14.95 19.52 7.57
CA ALA A 17 16.01 18.54 7.46
C ALA A 17 16.42 18.54 6.00
N ASN A 18 17.69 18.84 5.74
CA ASN A 18 18.23 18.85 4.39
C ASN A 18 18.06 17.46 3.77
N ALA A 19 17.87 17.42 2.45
CA ALA A 19 17.84 16.18 1.69
C ALA A 19 19.08 15.32 2.00
N GLN A 20 18.86 14.05 2.34
CA GLN A 20 19.92 13.07 2.54
C GLN A 20 20.16 12.37 1.21
N THR A 21 21.31 12.62 0.58
CA THR A 21 21.66 12.08 -0.74
C THR A 21 22.82 11.09 -0.65
N TYR A 22 22.63 9.93 -1.25
CA TYR A 22 23.56 8.80 -1.24
C TYR A 22 24.01 8.50 -2.66
N ASP A 23 25.33 8.39 -2.85
CA ASP A 23 25.93 7.86 -4.07
C ASP A 23 25.93 6.33 -4.00
N MET A 24 25.04 5.70 -4.77
CA MET A 24 24.86 4.25 -4.74
C MET A 24 25.88 3.52 -5.63
N THR A 25 26.80 4.25 -6.28
CA THR A 25 27.87 3.66 -7.10
C THR A 25 29.11 3.29 -6.30
N VAL A 26 29.20 3.76 -5.05
CA VAL A 26 30.25 3.42 -4.09
C VAL A 26 29.69 2.52 -2.98
N PRO A 27 30.53 1.72 -2.30
CA PRO A 27 30.09 0.94 -1.15
C PRO A 27 29.44 1.83 -0.08
N GLN A 28 28.24 1.42 0.35
CA GLN A 28 27.53 1.99 1.49
C GLN A 28 27.68 1.03 2.69
N PRO A 29 27.58 1.52 3.94
CA PRO A 29 27.64 0.65 5.11
C PRO A 29 26.42 -0.28 5.17
N SER A 30 26.50 -1.34 5.97
CA SER A 30 25.28 -2.04 6.42
C SER A 30 24.50 -1.11 7.37
N TYR A 31 23.17 -1.16 7.30
CA TYR A 31 22.32 -0.34 8.15
C TYR A 31 22.60 -0.64 9.63
N SER A 32 22.70 0.42 10.41
CA SER A 32 22.63 0.37 11.86
C SER A 32 21.96 1.64 12.37
N ASP A 33 21.28 1.56 13.52
CA ASP A 33 20.64 2.73 14.13
C ASP A 33 21.63 3.85 14.50
N ALA A 34 22.90 3.50 14.72
CA ALA A 34 23.97 4.46 15.01
C ALA A 34 24.41 5.22 13.76
N THR A 35 24.52 4.54 12.62
CA THR A 35 24.84 5.17 11.33
C THR A 35 23.64 5.91 10.75
N GLY A 36 22.42 5.39 10.98
CA GLY A 36 21.17 5.96 10.49
C GLY A 36 20.87 5.70 9.02
N TYR A 37 21.73 4.99 8.29
CA TYR A 37 21.46 4.55 6.92
C TYR A 37 22.34 3.35 6.53
N GLY A 38 21.98 2.66 5.46
CA GLY A 38 22.84 1.63 4.87
C GLY A 38 22.07 0.55 4.10
N TRP A 39 22.80 -0.40 3.54
CA TRP A 39 22.26 -1.64 2.99
C TRP A 39 21.64 -2.49 4.10
N ASP A 40 20.45 -3.03 3.87
CA ASP A 40 19.62 -3.66 4.90
C ASP A 40 18.93 -4.92 4.35
N VAL A 41 18.23 -5.66 5.21
CA VAL A 41 17.37 -6.84 4.96
C VAL A 41 18.11 -8.07 4.41
N VAL A 42 19.02 -7.88 3.47
CA VAL A 42 19.87 -8.88 2.82
C VAL A 42 21.33 -8.43 2.87
N GLU A 43 22.25 -9.28 2.42
CA GLU A 43 23.67 -8.95 2.37
C GLU A 43 23.94 -7.71 1.50
N ALA A 44 24.81 -6.82 1.98
CA ALA A 44 25.24 -5.64 1.24
C ALA A 44 25.92 -6.03 -0.09
N PRO A 45 25.65 -5.32 -1.21
CA PRO A 45 26.36 -5.55 -2.46
C PRO A 45 27.83 -5.17 -2.35
N THR A 46 28.68 -5.99 -2.95
CA THR A 46 30.12 -5.72 -3.08
C THR A 46 30.38 -4.62 -4.10
N ALA A 47 31.56 -3.97 -4.01
CA ALA A 47 32.01 -3.00 -5.01
C ALA A 47 32.04 -3.58 -6.45
N LYS A 48 32.28 -4.89 -6.58
CA LYS A 48 32.26 -5.59 -7.87
C LYS A 48 30.85 -5.69 -8.42
N GLU A 49 29.88 -6.06 -7.60
CA GLU A 49 28.46 -6.10 -7.97
C GLU A 49 27.96 -4.71 -8.38
N LEU A 50 28.24 -3.67 -7.60
CA LEU A 50 27.85 -2.29 -7.92
C LEU A 50 28.41 -1.80 -9.27
N LYS A 51 29.62 -2.24 -9.65
CA LYS A 51 30.26 -1.87 -10.91
C LYS A 51 29.73 -2.67 -12.12
N ALA A 52 29.30 -3.91 -11.90
CA ALA A 52 28.88 -4.83 -12.96
C ALA A 52 27.36 -4.84 -13.21
N GLY A 53 26.58 -4.38 -12.23
CA GLY A 53 25.14 -4.57 -12.15
C GLY A 53 24.81 -5.68 -11.14
N LEU A 54 23.74 -5.49 -10.38
CA LEU A 54 23.29 -6.45 -9.38
C LEU A 54 22.60 -7.63 -10.05
N SER A 55 22.66 -8.82 -9.45
CA SER A 55 21.97 -10.03 -9.92
C SER A 55 20.89 -10.52 -8.96
N ARG A 56 20.57 -9.73 -7.93
CA ARG A 56 19.65 -10.03 -6.85
C ARG A 56 19.04 -8.73 -6.32
N PRO A 57 17.88 -8.79 -5.64
CA PRO A 57 17.35 -7.64 -4.94
C PRO A 57 18.31 -7.17 -3.83
N VAL A 58 18.33 -5.86 -3.61
CA VAL A 58 19.02 -5.21 -2.48
C VAL A 58 18.10 -4.18 -1.84
N PHE A 59 18.30 -3.93 -0.55
CA PHE A 59 17.50 -2.96 0.19
C PHE A 59 18.38 -1.89 0.79
N PHE A 60 17.92 -0.65 0.77
CA PHE A 60 18.61 0.47 1.37
C PHE A 60 17.65 1.20 2.31
N SER A 61 18.08 1.37 3.55
CA SER A 61 17.27 1.95 4.62
C SER A 61 17.86 3.28 5.08
N VAL A 62 16.99 4.22 5.43
CA VAL A 62 17.35 5.51 6.02
C VAL A 62 16.47 5.76 7.24
N LYS A 63 17.10 5.97 8.39
CA LYS A 63 16.43 6.31 9.65
C LYS A 63 15.85 7.73 9.53
N VAL A 64 14.53 7.81 9.61
CA VAL A 64 13.80 9.07 9.51
C VAL A 64 12.58 9.06 10.44
N PRO A 65 12.16 10.22 10.99
CA PRO A 65 10.93 10.30 11.78
C PRO A 65 9.70 10.01 10.93
N ASP A 66 8.57 9.75 11.57
CA ASP A 66 7.29 9.55 10.88
C ASP A 66 6.91 10.75 10.03
N GLY A 67 6.46 10.51 8.80
CA GLY A 67 6.14 11.57 7.85
C GLY A 67 6.15 11.09 6.41
N ASN A 68 5.91 12.03 5.50
CA ASN A 68 6.08 11.81 4.07
C ASN A 68 7.48 12.26 3.67
N TYR A 69 8.08 11.53 2.75
CA TYR A 69 9.38 11.84 2.19
C TYR A 69 9.30 11.77 0.68
N LYS A 70 9.70 12.86 0.02
CA LYS A 70 10.00 12.81 -1.40
C LYS A 70 11.30 12.04 -1.55
N VAL A 71 11.24 10.96 -2.31
CA VAL A 71 12.36 10.09 -2.60
C VAL A 71 12.67 10.22 -4.07
N THR A 72 13.90 10.64 -4.38
CA THR A 72 14.39 10.76 -5.75
C THR A 72 15.43 9.68 -6.00
N VAL A 73 15.18 8.82 -6.98
CA VAL A 73 16.06 7.70 -7.36
C VAL A 73 16.57 7.91 -8.77
N THR A 74 17.88 7.78 -8.96
CA THR A 74 18.47 7.69 -10.30
C THR A 74 18.91 6.25 -10.57
N ILE A 75 18.28 5.61 -11.56
CA ILE A 75 18.61 4.25 -12.02
C ILE A 75 19.44 4.26 -13.30
N GLY A 76 20.03 3.11 -13.64
CA GLY A 76 20.83 2.90 -14.85
C GLY A 76 22.32 3.20 -14.64
N SER A 77 23.15 2.98 -15.67
CA SER A 77 24.61 3.04 -15.53
C SER A 77 25.31 3.57 -16.76
N LYS A 78 26.39 4.31 -16.53
CA LYS A 78 27.30 4.74 -17.61
C LYS A 78 28.06 3.57 -18.26
N LYS A 79 28.16 2.42 -17.56
CA LYS A 79 29.08 1.32 -17.93
C LYS A 79 28.38 0.09 -18.49
N HIS A 80 27.13 -0.16 -18.11
CA HIS A 80 26.36 -1.33 -18.52
C HIS A 80 24.88 -0.97 -18.69
N LYS A 81 24.11 -1.83 -19.36
CA LYS A 81 22.64 -1.75 -19.35
C LYS A 81 22.11 -2.07 -17.94
N GLY A 82 20.85 -1.79 -17.66
CA GLY A 82 20.19 -2.06 -16.38
C GLY A 82 18.72 -2.40 -16.59
N ASN A 83 18.11 -3.07 -15.61
CA ASN A 83 16.67 -3.30 -15.53
C ASN A 83 16.30 -3.27 -14.06
N THR A 84 15.56 -2.24 -13.66
CA THR A 84 15.30 -1.93 -12.24
C THR A 84 13.82 -1.76 -11.98
N VAL A 85 13.36 -2.40 -10.91
CA VAL A 85 12.09 -2.18 -10.21
C VAL A 85 12.42 -1.47 -8.90
N VAL A 86 11.58 -0.53 -8.49
CA VAL A 86 11.72 0.14 -7.19
C VAL A 86 10.46 -0.08 -6.38
N ARG A 87 10.63 -0.54 -5.15
CA ARG A 87 9.56 -0.65 -4.14
C ARG A 87 9.98 0.02 -2.84
N ALA A 88 9.03 0.28 -1.96
CA ALA A 88 9.30 0.78 -0.62
C ALA A 88 8.55 -0.01 0.45
N GLU A 89 9.10 0.01 1.65
CA GLU A 89 8.57 -0.64 2.85
C GLU A 89 8.19 -2.10 2.58
N ASN A 90 6.96 -2.51 2.92
CA ASN A 90 6.40 -3.81 2.62
C ASN A 90 6.01 -3.92 1.13
N ARG A 91 6.98 -3.83 0.21
CA ARG A 91 6.82 -4.03 -1.23
C ARG A 91 5.78 -3.12 -1.92
N ARG A 92 5.57 -1.88 -1.45
CA ARG A 92 4.77 -0.89 -2.18
C ARG A 92 5.41 -0.62 -3.54
N LEU A 93 4.70 -0.87 -4.63
CA LEU A 93 5.25 -0.69 -5.97
C LEU A 93 5.36 0.80 -6.30
N LEU A 94 6.58 1.28 -6.59
CA LEU A 94 6.84 2.68 -6.93
C LEU A 94 7.23 2.83 -8.40
N LEU A 95 8.05 1.91 -8.92
CA LEU A 95 8.48 1.88 -10.31
C LEU A 95 8.45 0.44 -10.81
N GLU A 96 7.72 0.21 -11.90
CA GLU A 96 7.75 -1.05 -12.64
C GLU A 96 9.11 -1.30 -13.31
N GLU A 97 9.26 -2.45 -13.95
CA GLU A 97 10.50 -2.77 -14.64
C GLU A 97 10.88 -1.68 -15.64
N THR A 98 12.02 -1.05 -15.40
CA THR A 98 12.51 0.03 -16.25
C THR A 98 13.88 -0.35 -16.78
N ALA A 99 13.95 -0.59 -18.09
CA ALA A 99 15.18 -0.89 -18.79
C ALA A 99 15.97 0.39 -19.10
N THR A 100 17.27 0.38 -18.84
CA THR A 100 18.20 1.45 -19.21
C THR A 100 19.31 0.89 -20.10
N ARG A 101 19.66 1.61 -21.17
CA ARG A 101 20.80 1.26 -22.03
C ARG A 101 22.11 1.58 -21.33
N LYS A 102 23.22 0.99 -21.80
CA LYS A 102 24.56 1.43 -21.39
C LYS A 102 24.72 2.92 -21.71
N GLY A 103 25.17 3.70 -20.73
CA GLY A 103 25.32 5.15 -20.87
C GLY A 103 24.09 5.94 -20.45
N GLN A 104 22.96 5.29 -20.18
CA GLN A 104 21.70 5.93 -19.83
C GLN A 104 21.47 5.89 -18.32
N GLN A 105 21.06 7.02 -17.77
CA GLN A 105 20.54 7.14 -16.41
C GLN A 105 19.18 7.83 -16.48
N LEU A 106 18.23 7.37 -15.66
CA LEU A 106 16.88 7.91 -15.58
C LEU A 106 16.59 8.26 -14.12
N THR A 107 15.97 9.41 -13.87
CA THR A 107 15.65 9.89 -12.54
C THR A 107 14.14 9.90 -12.35
N PHE A 108 13.68 9.37 -11.22
CA PHE A 108 12.29 9.29 -10.83
C PHE A 108 12.11 9.84 -9.42
N SER A 109 10.98 10.47 -9.16
CA SER A 109 10.59 10.95 -7.84
C SER A 109 9.22 10.41 -7.47
N PHE A 110 9.04 10.08 -6.20
CA PHE A 110 7.79 9.58 -5.62
C PHE A 110 7.76 9.95 -4.13
N VAL A 111 6.57 9.93 -3.51
CA VAL A 111 6.46 10.15 -2.06
C VAL A 111 6.28 8.83 -1.32
N VAL A 112 7.13 8.59 -0.32
CA VAL A 112 7.02 7.45 0.58
C VAL A 112 6.54 7.94 1.94
N ASN A 113 5.43 7.38 2.41
CA ASN A 113 4.99 7.57 3.79
C ASN A 113 5.66 6.55 4.70
N LYS A 114 6.47 7.05 5.64
CA LYS A 114 7.12 6.28 6.71
C LYS A 114 6.34 6.49 8.02
N ARG A 115 6.15 5.41 8.78
CA ARG A 115 5.46 5.47 10.07
C ARG A 115 5.92 4.40 11.06
N SER A 116 5.76 4.71 12.33
CA SER A 116 5.90 3.82 13.49
C SER A 116 4.54 3.62 14.19
N PRO A 117 4.42 2.64 15.10
CA PRO A 117 3.22 2.46 15.91
C PRO A 117 2.98 3.58 16.92
N TYR A 118 4.00 4.40 17.23
CA TYR A 118 3.89 5.47 18.22
C TYR A 118 2.89 6.56 17.77
N ILE A 119 2.02 6.99 18.69
CA ILE A 119 1.09 8.11 18.48
C ILE A 119 1.36 9.20 19.53
N SER A 120 1.48 8.80 20.79
CA SER A 120 1.87 9.65 21.92
C SER A 120 2.41 8.78 23.05
N ASP A 121 2.90 9.39 24.13
CA ASP A 121 3.39 8.66 25.33
C ASP A 121 2.35 7.72 25.97
N LYS A 122 1.06 7.92 25.68
CA LYS A 122 -0.05 7.12 26.22
C LYS A 122 -0.75 6.26 25.18
N MET A 123 -0.35 6.34 23.90
CA MET A 123 -1.09 5.71 22.81
C MET A 123 -0.15 5.22 21.71
N SER A 124 -0.36 3.97 21.31
CA SER A 124 0.25 3.38 20.13
C SER A 124 -0.77 2.57 19.35
N VAL A 125 -0.48 2.32 18.07
CA VAL A 125 -1.21 1.35 17.26
C VAL A 125 -1.00 -0.04 17.87
N LYS A 126 -2.11 -0.77 18.06
CA LYS A 126 -2.06 -2.16 18.51
C LYS A 126 -1.75 -3.06 17.32
N LEU A 127 -0.46 -3.29 17.09
CA LEU A 127 0.00 -4.23 16.08
C LEU A 127 -0.32 -5.67 16.46
N LYS A 128 -0.68 -6.47 15.46
CA LYS A 128 -0.69 -7.93 15.53
C LYS A 128 0.73 -8.46 15.62
N GLU A 129 0.87 -9.71 16.08
CA GLU A 129 2.16 -10.38 16.15
C GLU A 129 2.87 -10.43 14.79
N ARG A 130 2.12 -10.75 13.72
CA ARG A 130 2.63 -10.78 12.35
C ARG A 130 3.15 -9.44 11.82
N GLU A 131 2.81 -8.31 12.44
CA GLU A 131 3.23 -6.98 11.97
C GLU A 131 4.53 -6.51 12.62
N ARG A 132 5.07 -7.23 13.60
CA ARG A 132 6.20 -6.76 14.42
C ARG A 132 7.51 -6.65 13.63
N ASP A 133 7.64 -7.37 12.52
CA ASP A 133 8.79 -7.35 11.62
C ASP A 133 8.51 -6.62 10.31
N TYR A 134 7.37 -5.91 10.21
CA TYR A 134 7.01 -5.17 9.01
C TYR A 134 7.86 -3.91 8.86
N LEU A 135 8.33 -3.67 7.64
CA LEU A 135 9.12 -2.50 7.28
C LEU A 135 8.29 -1.21 7.25
N ASN A 136 6.95 -1.29 7.33
CA ASN A 136 6.05 -0.14 7.33
C ASN A 136 5.53 0.25 8.73
N TRP A 137 6.10 -0.30 9.79
CA TRP A 137 5.78 -0.02 11.20
C TRP A 137 7.04 0.07 12.08
N ASP A 138 8.09 0.71 11.57
CA ASP A 138 9.38 0.83 12.26
C ASP A 138 9.94 2.26 12.24
N ASP A 139 11.24 2.39 12.51
CA ASP A 139 11.94 3.67 12.63
C ASP A 139 12.73 4.09 11.38
N ARG A 140 12.56 3.41 10.25
CA ARG A 140 13.29 3.72 9.01
C ARG A 140 12.38 3.67 7.77
N LEU A 141 12.83 4.33 6.71
CA LEU A 141 12.28 4.22 5.38
C LEU A 141 13.14 3.22 4.63
N THR A 142 12.55 2.17 4.09
CA THR A 142 13.28 1.12 3.34
C THR A 142 12.88 1.11 1.87
N LEU A 143 13.88 1.14 0.98
CA LEU A 143 13.71 0.96 -0.46
C LEU A 143 14.21 -0.41 -0.88
N GLU A 144 13.50 -1.07 -1.78
CA GLU A 144 13.92 -2.28 -2.48
C GLU A 144 14.27 -1.94 -3.93
N PHE A 145 15.48 -2.31 -4.35
CA PHE A 145 15.89 -2.30 -5.77
C PHE A 145 15.92 -3.73 -6.28
N ASN A 146 15.00 -4.05 -7.19
CA ASN A 146 14.81 -5.38 -7.78
C ASN A 146 14.81 -5.28 -9.32
N GLY A 147 14.51 -6.36 -10.05
CA GLY A 147 14.62 -6.43 -11.50
C GLY A 147 15.66 -7.45 -11.99
N GLN A 148 15.78 -7.61 -13.31
CA GLN A 148 16.71 -8.59 -13.90
C GLN A 148 18.18 -8.21 -13.65
N MET A 149 18.47 -6.91 -13.62
CA MET A 149 19.79 -6.39 -13.32
C MET A 149 19.66 -5.02 -12.65
N PRO A 150 19.24 -5.01 -11.37
CA PRO A 150 18.93 -3.78 -10.65
C PRO A 150 20.15 -2.87 -10.63
N THR A 151 19.95 -1.60 -10.95
CA THR A 151 21.03 -0.62 -11.06
C THR A 151 20.55 0.72 -10.54
N VAL A 152 21.00 1.09 -9.35
CA VAL A 152 20.77 2.38 -8.72
C VAL A 152 22.09 3.14 -8.60
N THR A 153 22.06 4.45 -8.87
CA THR A 153 23.24 5.31 -8.84
C THR A 153 23.13 6.44 -7.85
N SER A 154 21.91 6.89 -7.54
CA SER A 154 21.69 7.84 -6.47
C SER A 154 20.33 7.65 -5.85
N VAL A 155 20.26 7.86 -4.53
CA VAL A 155 19.03 7.96 -3.74
C VAL A 155 19.09 9.27 -2.98
N SER A 156 18.03 10.06 -3.03
CA SER A 156 17.85 11.24 -2.19
C SER A 156 16.55 11.12 -1.42
N VAL A 157 16.57 11.41 -0.12
CA VAL A 157 15.41 11.35 0.78
C VAL A 157 15.27 12.71 1.44
N GLU A 158 14.16 13.39 1.18
CA GLU A 158 13.85 14.71 1.73
C GLU A 158 12.45 14.71 2.38
N PRO A 159 12.25 15.33 3.56
CA PRO A 159 10.92 15.47 4.13
C PRO A 159 9.99 16.22 3.18
N ASP A 160 8.77 15.75 3.01
CA ASP A 160 7.76 16.37 2.17
C ASP A 160 6.49 16.66 2.97
N ASN A 161 6.13 17.93 3.06
CA ASN A 161 4.91 18.39 3.72
C ASN A 161 3.87 18.94 2.73
N THR A 162 4.13 18.82 1.43
CA THR A 162 3.34 19.40 0.35
C THR A 162 2.45 18.39 -0.35
N ALA A 163 2.87 17.13 -0.45
CA ALA A 163 2.04 16.10 -1.07
C ALA A 163 0.73 15.84 -0.32
N ILE A 164 -0.32 15.61 -1.10
CA ILE A 164 -1.62 15.17 -0.60
C ILE A 164 -1.46 13.72 -0.13
N THR A 165 -1.88 13.42 1.10
CA THR A 165 -1.79 12.06 1.63
C THR A 165 -3.12 11.33 1.47
N LEU A 166 -3.08 10.16 0.83
CA LEU A 166 -4.19 9.22 0.78
C LEU A 166 -3.94 8.12 1.81
N PHE A 167 -4.66 8.19 2.93
CA PHE A 167 -4.61 7.18 3.97
C PHE A 167 -5.55 6.03 3.64
N LEU A 168 -5.04 4.80 3.62
CA LEU A 168 -5.86 3.61 3.33
C LEU A 168 -6.21 2.88 4.63
N CYS A 169 -7.51 2.67 4.84
CA CYS A 169 -8.05 1.85 5.90
C CYS A 169 -8.71 0.62 5.29
N GLY A 170 -8.35 -0.56 5.79
CA GLY A 170 -8.98 -1.77 5.30
C GLY A 170 -8.39 -3.05 5.87
N ASN A 171 -8.56 -4.12 5.11
CA ASN A 171 -8.25 -5.48 5.51
C ASN A 171 -7.19 -6.14 4.59
N SER A 172 -7.21 -7.46 4.43
CA SER A 172 -6.25 -8.22 3.63
C SER A 172 -6.31 -7.91 2.12
N THR A 173 -7.41 -7.35 1.62
CA THR A 173 -7.53 -6.89 0.22
C THR A 173 -6.84 -5.55 -0.03
N VAL A 174 -6.50 -4.81 1.04
CA VAL A 174 -5.92 -3.45 0.99
C VAL A 174 -4.47 -3.39 1.46
N VAL A 175 -4.11 -4.14 2.51
CA VAL A 175 -2.82 -4.11 3.24
C VAL A 175 -1.57 -4.24 2.36
N ASP A 176 -0.45 -3.65 2.78
CA ASP A 176 0.85 -3.99 2.21
C ASP A 176 1.25 -5.41 2.64
N GLN A 177 1.01 -6.41 1.79
CA GLN A 177 1.45 -7.78 2.05
C GLN A 177 2.98 -7.82 2.02
N SER A 178 3.64 -8.06 3.15
CA SER A 178 5.12 -8.03 3.22
C SER A 178 5.79 -9.22 2.53
N ARG A 179 5.04 -10.28 2.20
CA ARG A 179 5.60 -11.57 1.78
C ARG A 179 4.89 -12.13 0.55
N GLU A 180 5.66 -12.72 -0.35
CA GLU A 180 5.12 -13.46 -1.51
C GLU A 180 4.33 -14.70 -1.05
N PRO A 181 3.27 -15.13 -1.78
CA PRO A 181 2.77 -14.56 -3.04
C PRO A 181 1.61 -13.56 -2.89
N TRP A 182 1.23 -13.23 -1.66
CA TRP A 182 0.05 -12.44 -1.38
C TRP A 182 0.25 -10.99 -1.82
N ALA A 183 -0.78 -10.37 -2.38
CA ALA A 183 -0.77 -8.94 -2.68
C ALA A 183 -2.18 -8.34 -2.55
N SER A 184 -2.20 -7.02 -2.51
CA SER A 184 -3.41 -6.24 -2.24
C SER A 184 -3.34 -4.93 -3.02
N TRP A 185 -4.48 -4.32 -3.33
CA TRP A 185 -4.48 -3.15 -4.22
C TRP A 185 -3.78 -1.94 -3.60
N GLY A 186 -3.84 -1.77 -2.27
CA GLY A 186 -3.23 -0.63 -1.59
C GLY A 186 -1.70 -0.59 -1.73
N GLN A 187 -1.08 -1.77 -1.87
CA GLN A 187 0.34 -1.93 -2.14
C GLN A 187 0.72 -1.50 -3.57
N MET A 188 -0.22 -1.57 -4.51
CA MET A 188 0.04 -1.34 -5.94
C MET A 188 -0.28 0.09 -6.40
N ILE A 189 -1.21 0.78 -5.73
CA ILE A 189 -1.59 2.16 -6.06
C ILE A 189 -0.42 3.17 -6.14
N PRO A 190 0.62 3.12 -5.29
CA PRO A 190 1.69 4.14 -5.31
C PRO A 190 2.38 4.27 -6.68
N ARG A 191 2.36 3.22 -7.51
CA ARG A 191 2.93 3.19 -8.86
C ARG A 191 2.33 4.25 -9.80
N TRP A 192 1.08 4.61 -9.57
CA TRP A 192 0.32 5.44 -10.50
C TRP A 192 0.48 6.93 -10.28
N PHE A 193 1.06 7.33 -9.15
CA PHE A 193 1.21 8.74 -8.79
C PHE A 193 2.66 9.22 -8.88
N ASP A 194 2.81 10.49 -9.23
CA ASP A 194 4.07 11.23 -9.13
C ASP A 194 4.38 11.64 -7.68
N ASP A 195 5.28 12.60 -7.48
CA ASP A 195 5.70 13.10 -6.18
C ASP A 195 4.75 14.14 -5.54
N GLY A 196 3.53 14.31 -6.06
CA GLY A 196 2.48 15.13 -5.45
C GLY A 196 1.50 14.37 -4.56
N VAL A 197 1.56 13.04 -4.55
CA VAL A 197 0.67 12.19 -3.74
C VAL A 197 1.45 11.17 -2.92
N ALA A 198 1.14 11.09 -1.64
CA ALA A 198 1.64 10.07 -0.73
C ALA A 198 0.56 9.02 -0.43
N ILE A 199 0.90 7.74 -0.53
CA ILE A 199 0.02 6.66 -0.07
C ILE A 199 0.47 6.18 1.30
N SER A 200 -0.42 6.28 2.28
CA SER A 200 -0.19 5.80 3.64
C SER A 200 -1.14 4.65 3.95
N ASN A 201 -0.69 3.41 3.73
CA ASN A 201 -1.54 2.23 3.86
C ASN A 201 -1.53 1.67 5.29
N HIS A 202 -2.61 1.87 6.05
CA HIS A 202 -2.77 1.43 7.45
C HIS A 202 -3.58 0.15 7.60
N ALA A 203 -4.07 -0.42 6.49
CA ALA A 203 -4.82 -1.66 6.49
C ALA A 203 -3.99 -2.81 7.06
N GLU A 204 -4.68 -3.82 7.60
CA GLU A 204 -4.05 -5.07 8.01
C GLU A 204 -5.01 -6.24 7.82
N SER A 205 -4.46 -7.40 7.46
CA SER A 205 -5.22 -8.63 7.25
C SER A 205 -6.15 -8.93 8.43
N GLY A 206 -7.36 -9.42 8.15
CA GLY A 206 -8.33 -9.79 9.18
C GLY A 206 -9.03 -8.65 9.94
N LEU A 207 -8.68 -7.38 9.69
CA LEU A 207 -9.36 -6.28 10.36
C LEU A 207 -10.81 -6.10 9.86
N THR A 208 -11.65 -5.68 10.80
CA THR A 208 -13.01 -5.16 10.63
C THR A 208 -12.97 -3.65 10.85
N ALA A 209 -14.00 -2.91 10.43
CA ALA A 209 -14.07 -1.47 10.69
C ALA A 209 -13.99 -1.18 12.21
N GLY A 210 -14.61 -2.04 13.03
CA GLY A 210 -14.57 -1.92 14.49
C GLY A 210 -13.19 -2.21 15.09
N SER A 211 -12.53 -3.30 14.68
CA SER A 211 -11.20 -3.65 15.20
C SER A 211 -10.10 -2.70 14.71
N PHE A 212 -10.26 -2.09 13.54
CA PHE A 212 -9.37 -1.01 13.07
C PHE A 212 -9.42 0.20 14.01
N LEU A 213 -10.63 0.64 14.40
CA LEU A 213 -10.82 1.70 15.39
C LEU A 213 -10.24 1.31 16.76
N ALA A 214 -10.59 0.11 17.26
CA ALA A 214 -10.12 -0.37 18.56
C ALA A 214 -8.59 -0.58 18.65
N GLY A 215 -7.94 -0.74 17.49
CA GLY A 215 -6.49 -0.86 17.32
C GLY A 215 -5.76 0.48 17.25
N ASN A 216 -6.43 1.61 17.43
CA ASN A 216 -5.89 2.97 17.32
C ASN A 216 -5.30 3.30 15.94
N ARG A 217 -5.68 2.56 14.88
CA ARG A 217 -5.14 2.81 13.53
C ARG A 217 -5.69 4.09 12.93
N LEU A 218 -6.99 4.37 13.15
CA LEU A 218 -7.56 5.64 12.75
C LEU A 218 -6.93 6.79 13.56
N ASP A 219 -6.70 6.62 14.86
CA ASP A 219 -6.02 7.65 15.67
C ASP A 219 -4.62 7.97 15.14
N LYS A 220 -3.87 6.96 14.68
CA LYS A 220 -2.57 7.18 14.01
C LYS A 220 -2.72 8.04 12.75
N ILE A 221 -3.71 7.75 11.91
CA ILE A 221 -4.01 8.55 10.71
C ILE A 221 -4.37 9.98 11.10
N LEU A 222 -5.28 10.17 12.05
CA LEU A 222 -5.75 11.49 12.48
C LEU A 222 -4.66 12.33 13.17
N ALA A 223 -3.62 11.69 13.68
CA ALA A 223 -2.46 12.36 14.26
C ALA A 223 -1.48 12.89 13.20
N SER A 224 -1.38 12.25 12.03
CA SER A 224 -0.50 12.66 10.93
C SER A 224 -1.21 13.45 9.81
N MET A 225 -2.54 13.41 9.78
CA MET A 225 -3.37 14.04 8.76
C MET A 225 -3.30 15.56 8.77
N LYS A 226 -3.27 16.14 7.57
CA LYS A 226 -3.41 17.57 7.30
C LYS A 226 -4.79 17.87 6.67
N PRO A 227 -5.34 19.08 6.83
CA PRO A 227 -6.54 19.49 6.09
C PRO A 227 -6.38 19.29 4.58
N GLY A 228 -7.39 18.70 3.92
CA GLY A 228 -7.34 18.39 2.49
C GLY A 228 -6.77 17.00 2.15
N ASP A 229 -6.17 16.28 3.11
CA ASP A 229 -5.82 14.87 2.93
C ASP A 229 -7.09 13.98 2.83
N TYR A 230 -6.92 12.77 2.32
CA TYR A 230 -8.02 11.83 2.09
C TYR A 230 -7.88 10.56 2.91
N VAL A 231 -9.00 9.98 3.33
CA VAL A 231 -9.10 8.64 3.89
C VAL A 231 -9.96 7.77 3.00
N PHE A 232 -9.36 6.70 2.50
CA PHE A 232 -10.00 5.66 1.71
C PHE A 232 -10.30 4.47 2.62
N CYS A 233 -11.58 4.14 2.79
CA CYS A 233 -12.03 3.11 3.71
C CYS A 233 -12.73 1.96 2.96
N GLU A 234 -12.10 0.78 2.95
CA GLU A 234 -12.69 -0.48 2.44
C GLU A 234 -12.82 -1.51 3.57
N PHE A 235 -14.05 -1.85 3.94
CA PHE A 235 -14.37 -2.88 4.93
C PHE A 235 -15.61 -3.67 4.51
N GLY A 236 -15.93 -4.73 5.26
CA GLY A 236 -17.06 -5.62 4.99
C GLY A 236 -16.68 -7.09 4.91
N HIS A 237 -15.48 -7.42 4.39
CA HIS A 237 -15.01 -8.81 4.27
C HIS A 237 -15.03 -9.57 5.59
N ASN A 238 -14.50 -8.95 6.65
CA ASN A 238 -14.38 -9.56 7.98
C ASN A 238 -15.54 -9.17 8.89
N ASP A 239 -16.09 -7.96 8.74
CA ASP A 239 -17.24 -7.48 9.49
C ASP A 239 -18.42 -8.46 9.32
N GLN A 240 -18.63 -8.98 8.11
CA GLN A 240 -19.70 -9.95 7.81
C GLN A 240 -19.58 -11.32 8.51
N LYS A 241 -18.43 -11.58 9.15
CA LYS A 241 -18.19 -12.82 9.89
C LYS A 241 -18.38 -12.63 11.40
N GLU A 242 -18.53 -11.39 11.87
CA GLU A 242 -18.76 -11.12 13.29
C GLU A 242 -20.13 -11.69 13.70
N LYS A 243 -20.14 -12.50 14.78
CA LYS A 243 -21.36 -13.14 15.32
C LYS A 243 -21.71 -12.67 16.73
N GLY A 244 -21.03 -11.63 17.22
CA GLY A 244 -21.22 -11.10 18.57
C GLY A 244 -22.53 -10.35 18.72
N ALA A 245 -22.96 -10.11 19.96
CA ALA A 245 -24.09 -9.23 20.23
C ALA A 245 -23.81 -7.84 19.65
N GLY A 246 -24.72 -7.34 18.81
CA GLY A 246 -24.57 -6.07 18.11
C GLY A 246 -23.80 -6.15 16.79
N SER A 247 -23.30 -7.31 16.35
CA SER A 247 -22.77 -7.44 14.99
C SER A 247 -23.87 -7.28 13.93
N GLY A 248 -23.52 -6.76 12.76
CA GLY A 248 -24.45 -6.60 11.63
C GLY A 248 -24.18 -5.36 10.78
N ALA A 249 -24.51 -5.47 9.48
CA ALA A 249 -24.30 -4.43 8.46
C ALA A 249 -24.98 -3.10 8.84
N TRP A 250 -26.26 -3.17 9.20
CA TRP A 250 -27.10 -1.99 9.49
C TRP A 250 -26.92 -1.42 10.90
N TYR A 251 -26.12 -2.06 11.76
CA TYR A 251 -25.90 -1.63 13.15
C TYR A 251 -24.41 -1.34 13.42
N ASN A 252 -23.63 -2.28 13.97
CA ASN A 252 -22.23 -2.02 14.33
C ASN A 252 -21.38 -1.56 13.15
N PHE A 253 -21.54 -2.17 11.98
CA PHE A 253 -20.78 -1.76 10.79
C PHE A 253 -21.11 -0.33 10.36
N SER A 254 -22.39 -0.02 10.15
CA SER A 254 -22.86 1.34 9.82
C SER A 254 -22.46 2.38 10.86
N TYR A 255 -22.50 2.02 12.15
CA TYR A 255 -22.06 2.88 13.25
C TYR A 255 -20.55 3.17 13.19
N ASN A 256 -19.73 2.15 12.93
CA ASN A 256 -18.29 2.34 12.78
C ASN A 256 -17.98 3.20 11.55
N LEU A 257 -18.63 2.97 10.40
CA LEU A 257 -18.49 3.83 9.22
C LEU A 257 -18.81 5.30 9.54
N LYS A 258 -19.88 5.55 10.30
CA LYS A 258 -20.21 6.92 10.75
C LYS A 258 -19.12 7.54 11.63
N LYS A 259 -18.47 6.77 12.51
CA LYS A 259 -17.33 7.24 13.29
C LYS A 259 -16.15 7.66 12.42
N PHE A 260 -15.80 6.86 11.41
CA PHE A 260 -14.75 7.24 10.45
C PHE A 260 -15.07 8.60 9.82
N ILE A 261 -16.30 8.79 9.33
CA ILE A 261 -16.74 10.04 8.71
C ILE A 261 -16.56 11.22 9.67
N ASP A 262 -17.07 11.10 10.88
CA ASP A 262 -17.06 12.20 11.85
C ASP A 262 -15.65 12.60 12.24
N LEU A 263 -14.80 11.61 12.54
CA LEU A 263 -13.43 11.87 12.99
C LEU A 263 -12.54 12.44 11.88
N VAL A 264 -12.68 11.93 10.64
CA VAL A 264 -11.94 12.46 9.49
C VAL A 264 -12.36 13.90 9.17
N ARG A 265 -13.68 14.19 9.19
CA ARG A 265 -14.19 15.55 8.98
C ARG A 265 -13.76 16.53 10.07
N GLN A 266 -13.64 16.09 11.33
CA GLN A 266 -13.09 16.92 12.41
C GLN A 266 -11.65 17.38 12.13
N LYS A 267 -10.87 16.58 11.40
CA LYS A 267 -9.52 16.93 10.93
C LYS A 267 -9.51 17.72 9.62
N LYS A 268 -10.68 18.07 9.08
CA LYS A 268 -10.85 18.69 7.75
C LYS A 268 -10.29 17.82 6.62
N GLY A 269 -10.24 16.50 6.84
CA GLY A 269 -9.93 15.53 5.81
C GLY A 269 -11.18 15.16 5.00
N HIS A 270 -10.96 14.61 3.82
CA HIS A 270 -11.99 14.02 2.98
C HIS A 270 -12.07 12.52 3.23
N ILE A 271 -13.27 11.96 3.33
CA ILE A 271 -13.46 10.51 3.43
C ILE A 271 -14.10 9.98 2.15
N VAL A 272 -13.62 8.82 1.71
CA VAL A 272 -14.10 8.08 0.54
C VAL A 272 -14.31 6.65 0.98
N PHE A 273 -15.47 6.08 0.66
CA PHE A 273 -15.70 4.66 0.85
C PHE A 273 -15.43 3.86 -0.41
N LEU A 274 -14.99 2.62 -0.23
CA LEU A 274 -14.87 1.63 -1.28
C LEU A 274 -15.63 0.40 -0.82
N THR A 275 -16.57 -0.07 -1.66
CA THR A 275 -17.27 -1.32 -1.36
C THR A 275 -16.28 -2.49 -1.38
N PRO A 276 -16.45 -3.53 -0.54
CA PRO A 276 -15.47 -4.61 -0.45
C PRO A 276 -15.32 -5.34 -1.79
N THR A 277 -14.11 -5.74 -2.17
CA THR A 277 -13.92 -6.55 -3.39
C THR A 277 -14.74 -7.85 -3.34
N GLN A 278 -15.14 -8.38 -4.50
CA GLN A 278 -15.81 -9.69 -4.58
C GLN A 278 -14.90 -10.82 -4.09
N ARG A 279 -15.53 -11.88 -3.56
CA ARG A 279 -14.88 -13.20 -3.50
C ARG A 279 -15.12 -13.93 -4.81
N ARG A 280 -14.13 -14.70 -5.27
CA ARG A 280 -14.29 -15.58 -6.44
C ARG A 280 -15.14 -16.80 -6.05
N LYS A 281 -16.45 -16.62 -6.07
CA LYS A 281 -17.43 -17.70 -5.91
C LYS A 281 -18.37 -17.68 -7.11
N PHE A 282 -18.19 -18.64 -8.01
CA PHE A 282 -19.02 -18.77 -9.21
C PHE A 282 -20.18 -19.74 -8.99
N GLU A 283 -21.30 -19.44 -9.62
CA GLU A 283 -22.39 -20.37 -9.88
C GLU A 283 -22.99 -20.02 -11.24
N ASN A 284 -23.10 -21.00 -12.14
CA ASN A 284 -23.60 -20.82 -13.51
C ASN A 284 -22.91 -19.67 -14.28
N GLY A 285 -21.59 -19.53 -14.13
CA GLY A 285 -20.79 -18.50 -14.79
C GLY A 285 -20.95 -17.09 -14.22
N LYS A 286 -21.62 -16.93 -13.07
CA LYS A 286 -21.85 -15.64 -12.41
C LYS A 286 -21.27 -15.61 -11.00
N ILE A 287 -20.73 -14.46 -10.61
CA ILE A 287 -20.22 -14.24 -9.25
C ILE A 287 -21.39 -14.21 -8.28
N GLN A 288 -21.28 -14.92 -7.17
CA GLN A 288 -22.28 -14.96 -6.12
C GLN A 288 -22.01 -13.89 -5.06
N GLU A 289 -23.08 -13.28 -4.55
CA GLU A 289 -22.98 -12.37 -3.43
C GLU A 289 -22.57 -13.13 -2.17
N THR A 290 -21.45 -12.73 -1.56
CA THR A 290 -20.92 -13.39 -0.36
C THR A 290 -20.70 -12.46 0.80
N HIS A 291 -21.08 -11.18 0.66
CA HIS A 291 -20.87 -10.15 1.67
C HIS A 291 -22.16 -9.72 2.36
N GLY A 292 -23.29 -10.34 2.03
CA GLY A 292 -24.61 -9.96 2.56
C GLY A 292 -24.90 -8.48 2.38
N ASP A 293 -25.54 -7.87 3.37
CA ASP A 293 -25.97 -6.47 3.30
C ASP A 293 -24.84 -5.43 3.50
N TYR A 294 -23.59 -5.85 3.68
CA TYR A 294 -22.51 -4.93 4.05
C TYR A 294 -22.20 -3.88 2.96
N PRO A 295 -22.11 -4.22 1.66
CA PRO A 295 -21.99 -3.21 0.61
C PRO A 295 -23.16 -2.21 0.62
N ASP A 296 -24.39 -2.69 0.80
CA ASP A 296 -25.58 -1.83 0.80
C ASP A 296 -25.66 -0.91 2.02
N ALA A 297 -25.27 -1.42 3.20
CA ALA A 297 -25.15 -0.60 4.40
C ALA A 297 -24.11 0.51 4.24
N MET A 298 -22.96 0.21 3.61
CA MET A 298 -21.97 1.23 3.29
C MET A 298 -22.53 2.29 2.35
N ARG A 299 -23.18 1.88 1.24
CA ARG A 299 -23.83 2.80 0.28
C ARG A 299 -24.88 3.68 0.95
N ALA A 300 -25.69 3.10 1.84
CA ALA A 300 -26.73 3.83 2.56
C ALA A 300 -26.16 4.89 3.52
N VAL A 301 -25.13 4.53 4.31
CA VAL A 301 -24.42 5.50 5.16
C VAL A 301 -23.78 6.58 4.30
N ALA A 302 -23.10 6.20 3.21
CA ALA A 302 -22.43 7.15 2.32
C ALA A 302 -23.41 8.16 1.72
N ARG A 303 -24.56 7.69 1.22
CA ARG A 303 -25.62 8.55 0.68
C ARG A 303 -26.17 9.52 1.72
N ARG A 304 -26.47 9.03 2.93
CA ARG A 304 -26.99 9.87 4.02
C ARG A 304 -26.00 10.95 4.42
N GLU A 305 -24.72 10.61 4.44
CA GLU A 305 -23.66 11.50 4.92
C GLU A 305 -22.98 12.30 3.80
N ASN A 306 -23.41 12.13 2.54
CA ASN A 306 -22.77 12.71 1.35
C ASN A 306 -21.27 12.39 1.25
N VAL A 307 -20.95 11.09 1.25
CA VAL A 307 -19.60 10.55 1.09
C VAL A 307 -19.49 9.85 -0.27
N PRO A 308 -18.45 10.14 -1.08
CA PRO A 308 -18.21 9.41 -2.32
C PRO A 308 -17.98 7.92 -2.08
N VAL A 309 -18.51 7.08 -2.98
CA VAL A 309 -18.32 5.62 -2.95
C VAL A 309 -17.69 5.17 -4.26
N ILE A 310 -16.51 4.56 -4.19
CA ILE A 310 -15.94 3.81 -5.31
C ILE A 310 -16.55 2.41 -5.27
N GLU A 311 -17.30 2.05 -6.32
CA GLU A 311 -18.03 0.79 -6.43
C GLU A 311 -17.11 -0.39 -6.81
N LEU A 312 -16.08 -0.62 -5.99
CA LEU A 312 -15.07 -1.66 -6.23
C LEU A 312 -15.66 -3.08 -6.20
N HIS A 313 -16.74 -3.29 -5.45
CA HIS A 313 -17.50 -4.53 -5.43
C HIS A 313 -18.09 -4.88 -6.81
N ASP A 314 -18.61 -3.90 -7.55
CA ASP A 314 -19.21 -4.11 -8.87
C ASP A 314 -18.13 -4.17 -9.96
N MET A 315 -17.07 -3.37 -9.82
CA MET A 315 -15.91 -3.42 -10.72
C MET A 315 -15.21 -4.79 -10.65
N THR A 316 -14.99 -5.33 -9.46
CA THR A 316 -14.35 -6.65 -9.29
C THR A 316 -15.26 -7.82 -9.68
N ARG A 317 -16.59 -7.69 -9.53
CA ARG A 317 -17.56 -8.63 -10.12
C ARG A 317 -17.37 -8.71 -11.62
N THR A 318 -17.39 -7.55 -12.27
CA THR A 318 -17.26 -7.45 -13.72
C THR A 318 -15.94 -8.05 -14.19
N PHE A 319 -14.83 -7.70 -13.52
CA PHE A 319 -13.51 -8.26 -13.81
C PHE A 319 -13.46 -9.79 -13.74
N PHE A 320 -13.99 -10.39 -12.67
CA PHE A 320 -14.00 -11.83 -12.55
C PHE A 320 -14.91 -12.48 -13.60
N GLU A 321 -16.11 -11.94 -13.84
CA GLU A 321 -17.03 -12.48 -14.84
C GLU A 321 -16.47 -12.36 -16.27
N THR A 322 -15.74 -11.30 -16.58
CA THR A 322 -15.04 -11.11 -17.86
C THR A 322 -13.95 -12.15 -18.07
N LEU A 323 -13.15 -12.46 -17.04
CA LEU A 323 -12.16 -13.52 -17.12
C LEU A 323 -12.82 -14.91 -17.18
N GLY A 324 -14.00 -15.05 -16.61
CA GLY A 324 -14.67 -16.33 -16.40
C GLY A 324 -14.06 -17.11 -15.24
N GLU A 325 -14.70 -18.24 -14.91
CA GLU A 325 -14.36 -19.00 -13.71
C GLU A 325 -12.89 -19.48 -13.72
N GLU A 326 -12.41 -20.13 -14.79
CA GLU A 326 -11.05 -20.66 -14.78
C GLU A 326 -9.97 -19.57 -14.87
N ASN A 327 -10.08 -18.61 -15.80
CA ASN A 327 -9.02 -17.61 -15.94
C ASN A 327 -8.97 -16.63 -14.75
N SER A 328 -10.08 -16.40 -14.04
CA SER A 328 -10.08 -15.56 -12.84
C SER A 328 -9.20 -16.09 -11.72
N LYS A 329 -8.81 -17.38 -11.71
CA LYS A 329 -7.79 -17.91 -10.79
C LYS A 329 -6.46 -17.18 -10.93
N ARG A 330 -6.14 -16.65 -12.12
CA ARG A 330 -4.89 -15.90 -12.38
C ARG A 330 -4.79 -14.59 -11.61
N ALA A 331 -5.90 -14.03 -11.14
CA ALA A 331 -5.91 -12.82 -10.29
C ALA A 331 -5.69 -13.12 -8.81
N LEU A 332 -5.74 -14.39 -8.41
CA LEU A 332 -5.75 -14.80 -7.01
C LEU A 332 -4.59 -15.73 -6.71
N VAL A 333 -4.38 -16.03 -5.44
CA VAL A 333 -3.33 -16.96 -5.02
C VAL A 333 -3.76 -18.40 -5.29
N HIS A 334 -3.63 -18.81 -6.55
CA HIS A 334 -3.76 -20.18 -7.05
C HIS A 334 -2.42 -20.62 -7.61
N TYR A 335 -1.69 -21.46 -6.88
CA TYR A 335 -0.35 -21.90 -7.25
C TYR A 335 -0.13 -23.38 -6.93
N PRO A 336 0.43 -24.17 -7.87
CA PRO A 336 0.85 -25.54 -7.59
C PRO A 336 1.85 -25.62 -6.44
N ALA A 337 1.92 -26.78 -5.77
CA ALA A 337 2.95 -27.06 -4.77
C ALA A 337 4.36 -26.84 -5.36
N GLY A 338 5.26 -26.26 -4.57
CA GLY A 338 6.64 -25.97 -4.96
C GLY A 338 6.84 -24.72 -5.82
N THR A 339 5.81 -23.87 -6.00
CA THR A 339 5.96 -22.60 -6.74
C THR A 339 6.83 -21.62 -5.96
N PHE A 340 6.65 -21.53 -4.64
CA PHE A 340 7.42 -20.66 -3.75
C PHE A 340 8.28 -21.47 -2.76
N GLN A 341 9.36 -20.86 -2.28
CA GLN A 341 10.23 -21.50 -1.31
C GLN A 341 9.45 -21.89 -0.04
N GLY A 342 9.57 -23.16 0.38
CA GLY A 342 8.89 -23.71 1.56
C GLY A 342 7.40 -24.00 1.37
N GLN A 343 6.86 -23.88 0.15
CA GLN A 343 5.46 -24.13 -0.18
C GLN A 343 5.22 -25.59 -0.61
N ASP A 344 5.11 -26.51 0.34
CA ASP A 344 4.97 -27.95 0.05
C ASP A 344 3.55 -28.38 -0.39
N LYS A 345 2.57 -27.47 -0.34
CA LYS A 345 1.15 -27.74 -0.66
C LYS A 345 0.64 -26.74 -1.67
N GLU A 346 -0.30 -27.17 -2.50
CA GLU A 346 -1.04 -26.27 -3.40
C GLU A 346 -1.69 -25.12 -2.60
N LEU A 347 -1.63 -23.92 -3.18
CA LEU A 347 -2.41 -22.77 -2.74
C LEU A 347 -3.59 -22.60 -3.69
N ALA A 348 -4.81 -22.50 -3.15
CA ALA A 348 -6.04 -22.32 -3.93
C ALA A 348 -7.00 -21.37 -3.20
N ASP A 349 -6.65 -20.08 -3.15
CA ASP A 349 -7.39 -19.05 -2.42
C ASP A 349 -8.35 -18.26 -3.32
N ASN A 350 -9.61 -18.12 -2.92
CA ASN A 350 -10.65 -17.42 -3.69
C ASN A 350 -10.96 -15.99 -3.18
N THR A 351 -10.05 -15.38 -2.42
CA THR A 351 -10.27 -14.07 -1.76
C THR A 351 -9.04 -13.17 -1.86
N HIS A 352 -7.86 -13.72 -1.63
CA HIS A 352 -6.62 -12.95 -1.62
C HIS A 352 -6.00 -12.91 -3.02
N PHE A 353 -5.67 -11.70 -3.45
CA PHE A 353 -5.06 -11.46 -4.74
C PHE A 353 -3.60 -11.86 -4.76
N ASN A 354 -3.11 -12.22 -5.95
CA ASN A 354 -1.70 -12.18 -6.25
C ASN A 354 -1.35 -10.79 -6.82
N THR A 355 -0.09 -10.61 -7.25
CA THR A 355 0.42 -9.30 -7.65
C THR A 355 -0.26 -8.74 -8.90
N TRP A 356 -0.65 -9.59 -9.85
CA TRP A 356 -1.39 -9.16 -11.03
C TRP A 356 -2.81 -8.72 -10.66
N GLY A 357 -3.57 -9.56 -9.95
CA GLY A 357 -4.93 -9.20 -9.55
C GLY A 357 -4.98 -7.95 -8.67
N ALA A 358 -4.04 -7.81 -7.73
CA ALA A 358 -3.91 -6.61 -6.91
C ALA A 358 -3.65 -5.34 -7.75
N TYR A 359 -2.86 -5.47 -8.82
CA TYR A 359 -2.52 -4.39 -9.73
C TYR A 359 -3.73 -3.97 -10.60
N GLU A 360 -4.52 -4.93 -11.10
CA GLU A 360 -5.79 -4.66 -11.80
C GLU A 360 -6.79 -3.93 -10.89
N VAL A 361 -6.95 -4.42 -9.65
CA VAL A 361 -7.86 -3.80 -8.66
C VAL A 361 -7.38 -2.38 -8.29
N ALA A 362 -6.08 -2.14 -8.19
CA ALA A 362 -5.54 -0.80 -7.98
C ALA A 362 -5.91 0.17 -9.12
N LYS A 363 -5.94 -0.30 -10.38
CA LYS A 363 -6.41 0.52 -11.50
C LYS A 363 -7.91 0.81 -11.41
N MET A 364 -8.73 -0.14 -10.98
CA MET A 364 -10.15 0.09 -10.73
C MET A 364 -10.37 1.19 -9.67
N VAL A 365 -9.55 1.19 -8.61
CA VAL A 365 -9.59 2.26 -7.60
C VAL A 365 -9.21 3.62 -8.19
N VAL A 366 -8.16 3.70 -9.02
CA VAL A 366 -7.79 4.94 -9.72
C VAL A 366 -8.92 5.41 -10.65
N MET A 367 -9.58 4.50 -11.37
CA MET A 367 -10.75 4.85 -12.19
C MET A 367 -11.91 5.38 -11.33
N GLY A 368 -12.14 4.81 -10.15
CA GLY A 368 -13.08 5.35 -9.17
C GLY A 368 -12.72 6.77 -8.72
N MET A 369 -11.44 7.03 -8.45
CA MET A 369 -10.95 8.38 -8.11
C MET A 369 -11.24 9.38 -9.25
N LYS A 370 -11.02 8.97 -10.50
CA LYS A 370 -11.33 9.77 -11.69
C LYS A 370 -12.84 10.03 -11.85
N GLN A 371 -13.67 9.01 -11.69
CA GLN A 371 -15.13 9.13 -11.80
C GLN A 371 -15.72 10.13 -10.79
N HIS A 372 -15.14 10.21 -9.60
CA HIS A 372 -15.51 11.17 -8.56
C HIS A 372 -14.79 12.52 -8.68
N ASN A 373 -14.06 12.76 -9.78
CA ASN A 373 -13.33 14.01 -10.07
C ASN A 373 -12.42 14.46 -8.92
N MET A 374 -11.74 13.51 -8.27
CA MET A 374 -10.86 13.85 -7.16
C MET A 374 -9.65 14.65 -7.68
N PRO A 375 -9.29 15.79 -7.07
CA PRO A 375 -8.34 16.74 -7.67
C PRO A 375 -6.94 16.15 -7.87
N PHE A 376 -6.49 15.27 -6.96
CA PHE A 376 -5.16 14.66 -7.03
C PHE A 376 -4.99 13.65 -8.17
N VAL A 377 -6.03 13.31 -8.94
CA VAL A 377 -5.84 12.51 -10.16
C VAL A 377 -5.02 13.26 -11.22
N SER A 378 -4.82 14.58 -11.07
CA SER A 378 -3.86 15.34 -11.88
C SER A 378 -2.40 14.93 -11.66
N HIS A 379 -2.12 14.22 -10.56
CA HIS A 379 -0.80 13.66 -10.23
C HIS A 379 -0.62 12.23 -10.74
N LEU A 380 -1.56 11.71 -11.53
CA LEU A 380 -1.34 10.45 -12.23
C LEU A 380 -0.16 10.62 -13.20
N ARG A 381 0.74 9.65 -13.20
CA ARG A 381 1.91 9.67 -14.08
C ARG A 381 1.49 9.69 -15.54
N SER A 382 2.34 10.27 -16.38
CA SER A 382 2.08 10.44 -17.81
C SER A 382 1.88 9.12 -18.57
N ASP A 383 2.33 8.00 -18.01
CA ASP A 383 2.16 6.66 -18.56
C ASP A 383 0.87 5.95 -18.11
N TRP A 384 0.05 6.59 -17.27
CA TRP A 384 -1.29 6.09 -16.92
C TRP A 384 -2.15 5.95 -18.17
N LYS A 385 -2.87 4.82 -18.25
CA LYS A 385 -3.90 4.56 -19.26
C LYS A 385 -5.17 4.16 -18.55
N ASP A 386 -6.30 4.67 -19.05
CA ASP A 386 -7.59 4.34 -18.48
C ASP A 386 -7.88 2.85 -18.60
N PHE A 387 -8.49 2.33 -17.54
CA PHE A 387 -8.68 0.91 -17.32
C PHE A 387 -10.17 0.59 -17.29
N ALA A 388 -10.54 -0.59 -17.80
CA ALA A 388 -11.90 -1.10 -17.73
C ALA A 388 -11.87 -2.55 -17.25
N PRO A 389 -12.64 -2.93 -16.21
CA PRO A 389 -12.68 -4.32 -15.73
C PRO A 389 -13.19 -5.30 -16.79
N GLU A 390 -13.91 -4.82 -17.81
CA GLU A 390 -14.37 -5.60 -18.98
C GLU A 390 -13.25 -5.86 -19.99
N SER A 391 -12.09 -5.24 -19.84
CA SER A 391 -10.92 -5.38 -20.71
C SER A 391 -9.64 -5.39 -19.87
N PRO A 392 -9.45 -6.42 -19.03
CA PRO A 392 -8.29 -6.52 -18.16
C PRO A 392 -7.00 -6.66 -18.96
N ASP A 393 -5.88 -6.26 -18.37
CA ASP A 393 -4.58 -6.37 -19.04
C ASP A 393 -4.16 -7.83 -19.20
N ASP A 394 -3.32 -8.11 -20.21
CA ASP A 394 -2.84 -9.47 -20.44
C ASP A 394 -1.93 -9.94 -19.29
N PHE A 395 -2.39 -10.96 -18.54
CA PHE A 395 -1.62 -11.60 -17.49
C PHE A 395 -0.25 -12.09 -17.96
N ASN A 396 -0.10 -12.52 -19.21
CA ASN A 396 1.19 -13.02 -19.71
C ASN A 396 2.22 -11.91 -19.93
N ALA A 397 1.77 -10.65 -20.01
CA ALA A 397 2.65 -9.49 -20.03
C ALA A 397 3.03 -9.01 -18.63
N TRP A 398 2.39 -9.54 -17.56
CA TRP A 398 2.69 -9.18 -16.19
C TRP A 398 3.98 -9.84 -15.72
N ASN A 399 4.96 -9.01 -15.37
CA ASN A 399 6.19 -9.47 -14.76
C ASN A 399 6.32 -8.93 -13.33
N TRP A 400 6.46 -9.84 -12.38
CA TRP A 400 6.69 -9.50 -10.99
C TRP A 400 7.98 -10.16 -10.50
N TYR A 401 9.02 -9.36 -10.32
CA TYR A 401 10.25 -9.81 -9.70
C TYR A 401 10.01 -10.10 -8.22
N LEU A 402 10.19 -11.36 -7.81
CA LEU A 402 9.93 -11.79 -6.45
C LEU A 402 10.84 -11.06 -5.46
N ALA A 403 10.26 -10.59 -4.36
CA ALA A 403 11.04 -10.21 -3.19
C ALA A 403 11.65 -11.46 -2.54
N PRO A 404 12.78 -11.37 -1.82
CA PRO A 404 13.44 -12.53 -1.21
C PRO A 404 12.74 -13.02 0.07
N ILE A 405 11.55 -12.51 0.38
CA ILE A 405 10.80 -12.81 1.61
C ILE A 405 9.49 -13.50 1.24
N PHE A 406 9.35 -14.76 1.66
CA PHE A 406 8.22 -15.63 1.34
C PHE A 406 7.47 -16.03 2.62
N GLU A 407 6.16 -16.26 2.49
CA GLU A 407 5.36 -16.89 3.54
C GLU A 407 4.23 -17.72 2.93
N THR A 408 4.14 -18.95 3.40
CA THR A 408 3.08 -19.89 2.99
C THR A 408 1.83 -19.76 3.84
N THR A 409 1.92 -19.10 4.99
CA THR A 409 0.77 -18.77 5.82
C THR A 409 -0.16 -17.84 5.06
N LYS A 410 -1.42 -18.26 4.94
CA LYS A 410 -2.49 -17.45 4.37
C LYS A 410 -2.76 -16.21 5.25
N PRO A 411 -2.99 -15.02 4.65
CA PRO A 411 -3.40 -13.83 5.38
C PRO A 411 -4.70 -14.05 6.15
N ASP A 412 -4.80 -13.41 7.31
CA ASP A 412 -6.06 -13.38 8.06
C ASP A 412 -7.17 -12.74 7.21
N GLY A 413 -8.39 -13.23 7.38
CA GLY A 413 -9.56 -12.57 6.80
C GLY A 413 -10.28 -13.35 5.70
N ASN A 414 -10.10 -14.67 5.65
CA ASN A 414 -10.99 -15.57 4.93
C ASN A 414 -11.84 -16.41 5.88
#